data_AF-A0A365K8V1-F1
#
_entry.id   AF-A0A365K8V1-F1
#
_cell.length_a   1.000
_cell.length_b   1.000
_cell.length_c   1.000
_cell.angle_alpha   90.00
_cell.angle_beta   90.00
_cell.angle_gamma   90.00
#
_symmetry.space_group_name_H-M   'P 1'
#
loop_
_entity.id
_entity.type
_entity.pdbx_description
1 polymer ?
#
loop_
_entity_poly.entity_id
_entity_poly.type
_entity_poly.pdbx_seq_one_letter_code
_entity_poly.pdbx_strand_id
1 'polypeptide(L)'
;MEKEFFVEAIEHSEFGEVYRFFEVDPATGEEQAVDPFDSGMVKRYQEPPPELFYITSKRGADASGFYEGERFVVQRGSKFAGTTSPKCPKRYLKLREELLLSGKLMPLGHQYLVMEDVEFASPLIAMGVAIGGWAKGAHDWKKI
;
A
#
# COMPACT_ATOMS: atom_id res chain seq x y z
N MET A 1 -37.92 -9.16 4.95
CA MET A 1 -38.40 -7.78 5.10
C MET A 1 -37.29 -6.89 4.62
N GLU A 2 -37.58 -6.01 3.67
CA GLU A 2 -36.62 -5.06 3.11
C GLU A 2 -36.39 -3.98 4.18
N LYS A 3 -35.14 -3.72 4.54
CA LYS A 3 -34.76 -2.72 5.54
C LYS A 3 -34.44 -1.42 4.82
N GLU A 4 -35.05 -0.32 5.26
CA GLU A 4 -34.72 1.01 4.75
C GLU A 4 -33.73 1.69 5.69
N PHE A 5 -32.70 2.31 5.10
CA PHE A 5 -31.66 3.00 5.84
C PHE A 5 -31.53 4.44 5.37
N PHE A 6 -31.32 5.34 6.32
CA PHE A 6 -31.16 6.78 6.07
C PHE A 6 -29.84 7.29 6.66
N VAL A 7 -29.27 8.29 6.01
CA VAL A 7 -28.03 8.95 6.44
C VAL A 7 -28.28 10.45 6.53
N GLU A 8 -27.99 11.03 7.68
CA GLU A 8 -28.12 12.46 7.95
C GLU A 8 -26.71 13.07 8.14
N ALA A 9 -26.42 14.15 7.42
CA ALA A 9 -25.25 14.97 7.67
C ALA A 9 -25.54 15.95 8.81
N ILE A 10 -24.67 15.99 9.81
CA ILE A 10 -24.79 16.83 11.00
C ILE A 10 -23.47 17.51 11.31
N GLU A 11 -23.55 18.72 11.82
CA GLU A 11 -22.38 19.49 12.20
C GLU A 11 -22.03 19.24 13.67
N HIS A 12 -20.86 18.64 13.89
CA HIS A 12 -20.32 18.34 15.21
C HIS A 12 -19.27 19.37 15.60
N SER A 13 -19.38 19.93 16.81
CA SER A 13 -18.50 21.00 17.30
C SER A 13 -17.01 20.64 17.33
N GLU A 14 -16.68 19.36 17.50
CA GLU A 14 -15.29 18.86 17.54
C GLU A 14 -14.80 18.29 16.21
N PHE A 15 -15.69 17.69 15.40
CA PHE A 15 -15.30 16.85 14.26
C PHE A 15 -15.71 17.44 12.91
N GLY A 16 -16.37 18.61 12.90
CA GLY A 16 -16.93 19.20 11.69
C GLY A 16 -18.14 18.41 11.20
N GLU A 17 -18.30 18.28 9.89
CA GLU A 17 -19.39 17.49 9.30
C GLU A 17 -19.20 16.00 9.60
N VAL A 18 -20.20 15.40 10.25
CA VAL A 18 -20.26 13.96 10.53
C VAL A 18 -21.59 13.40 10.01
N TYR A 19 -21.67 12.08 9.88
CA TYR A 19 -22.84 11.39 9.37
C TYR A 19 -23.45 10.49 10.45
N ARG A 20 -24.78 10.58 10.62
CA ARG A 20 -25.56 9.68 11.48
C ARG A 20 -26.38 8.72 10.62
N PHE A 21 -26.45 7.47 11.05
CA PHE A 21 -27.11 6.39 10.32
C PHE A 21 -28.35 5.92 11.09
N PHE A 22 -29.43 5.66 10.35
CA PHE A 22 -30.70 5.23 10.89
C PHE A 22 -31.24 4.00 10.14
N GLU A 23 -31.87 3.07 10.87
CA GLU A 23 -32.77 2.05 10.33
C GLU A 23 -34.21 2.53 10.56
N VAL A 24 -35.06 2.39 9.54
CA VAL A 24 -36.47 2.82 9.59
C VAL A 24 -37.38 1.61 9.50
N ASP A 25 -38.32 1.50 10.45
CA ASP A 25 -39.38 0.49 10.38
C ASP A 25 -40.38 0.88 9.27
N PRO A 26 -40.51 0.08 8.19
CA PRO A 26 -41.38 0.43 7.07
C PRO A 26 -42.88 0.40 7.41
N ALA A 27 -43.29 -0.22 8.53
CA ALA A 27 -44.68 -0.29 8.95
C ALA A 27 -45.10 0.89 9.85
N THR A 28 -44.18 1.42 10.64
CA THR A 28 -44.46 2.46 11.64
C THR A 28 -43.82 3.81 11.31
N GLY A 29 -42.79 3.82 10.45
CA GLY A 29 -41.97 4.99 10.16
C GLY A 29 -41.04 5.37 11.31
N GLU A 30 -40.88 4.52 12.32
CA GLU A 30 -40.01 4.80 13.47
C GLU A 30 -38.54 4.73 13.04
N GLU A 31 -37.78 5.78 13.40
CA GLU A 31 -36.35 5.90 13.09
C GLU A 31 -35.50 5.50 14.31
N GLN A 32 -34.59 4.55 14.10
CA GLN A 32 -33.64 4.12 15.13
C GLN A 32 -32.22 4.40 14.68
N ALA A 33 -31.45 5.15 15.49
CA ALA A 33 -30.03 5.35 15.23
C ALA A 33 -29.27 4.01 15.37
N VAL A 34 -28.44 3.69 14.38
CA VAL A 34 -27.69 2.42 14.32
C VAL A 34 -26.21 2.67 14.01
N ASP A 35 -25.36 1.76 14.49
CA ASP A 35 -23.99 1.67 13.99
C ASP A 35 -24.04 1.05 12.57
N PRO A 36 -23.47 1.71 11.55
CA PRO A 36 -23.54 1.24 10.17
C PRO A 36 -22.82 -0.11 9.94
N PHE A 37 -21.86 -0.47 10.78
CA PHE A 37 -21.14 -1.74 10.70
C PHE A 37 -21.89 -2.88 11.38
N ASP A 38 -22.60 -2.60 12.48
CA ASP A 38 -23.42 -3.60 13.18
C ASP A 38 -24.77 -3.83 12.48
N SER A 39 -25.32 -2.81 11.81
CA SER A 39 -26.57 -2.90 11.05
C SER A 39 -26.46 -3.68 9.73
N GLY A 40 -25.23 -3.93 9.27
CA GLY A 40 -24.94 -4.52 7.97
C GLY A 40 -25.09 -3.54 6.79
N MET A 41 -25.37 -2.26 7.06
CA MET A 41 -25.46 -1.19 6.07
C MET A 41 -24.11 -0.94 5.38
N VAL A 42 -23.02 -1.00 6.16
CA VAL A 42 -21.65 -0.89 5.68
C VAL A 42 -20.94 -2.19 6.00
N LYS A 43 -20.43 -2.86 4.97
CA LYS A 43 -19.50 -3.97 5.17
C LYS A 43 -18.12 -3.40 5.50
N ARG A 44 -17.52 -3.83 6.61
CA ARG A 44 -16.08 -3.68 6.78
C ARG A 44 -15.43 -4.44 5.63
N TYR A 45 -14.75 -3.72 4.75
CA TYR A 45 -13.90 -4.34 3.75
C TYR A 45 -12.71 -4.96 4.48
N GLN A 46 -12.87 -6.20 4.91
CA GLN A 46 -11.78 -7.03 5.40
C GLN A 46 -11.26 -7.82 4.22
N GLU A 47 -10.51 -7.16 3.33
CA GLU A 47 -9.52 -7.95 2.61
C GLU A 47 -8.53 -8.48 3.66
N PRO A 48 -8.24 -9.79 3.67
CA PRO A 48 -7.15 -10.28 4.50
C PRO A 48 -5.91 -9.46 4.13
N PRO A 49 -5.14 -8.98 5.13
CA PRO A 49 -3.98 -8.15 4.87
C PRO A 49 -3.10 -8.86 3.84
N PRO A 50 -2.58 -8.13 2.84
CA PRO A 50 -1.87 -8.76 1.75
C PRO A 50 -0.66 -9.51 2.28
N GLU A 51 -0.33 -10.64 1.67
CA GLU A 51 0.86 -11.40 2.04
C GLU A 51 2.11 -10.52 1.82
N LEU A 52 2.83 -10.25 2.91
CA LEU A 52 3.99 -9.38 2.90
C LEU A 52 5.27 -10.15 2.64
N PHE A 53 6.13 -9.51 1.86
CA PHE A 53 7.45 -10.01 1.55
C PHE A 53 8.50 -8.97 1.92
N TYR A 54 9.70 -9.42 2.28
CA TYR A 54 10.83 -8.56 2.55
C TYR A 54 12.08 -9.01 1.79
N ILE A 55 12.99 -8.07 1.55
CA ILE A 55 14.29 -8.32 0.97
C ILE A 55 15.35 -7.49 1.66
N THR A 56 16.50 -8.11 1.92
CA THR A 56 17.72 -7.42 2.30
C THR A 56 18.87 -7.73 1.35
N SER A 57 19.85 -6.83 1.24
CA SER A 57 21.06 -7.09 0.46
C SER A 57 22.31 -6.52 1.10
N LYS A 58 23.47 -7.10 0.78
CA LYS A 58 24.79 -6.63 1.28
C LYS A 58 25.10 -5.17 0.90
N ARG A 59 24.46 -4.62 -0.13
CA ARG A 59 24.59 -3.21 -0.55
C ARG A 59 23.63 -2.28 0.19
N GLY A 60 22.93 -2.78 1.21
CA GLY A 60 22.00 -1.99 2.01
C GLY A 60 20.63 -1.83 1.37
N ALA A 61 20.12 -2.81 0.63
CA ALA A 61 18.67 -2.84 0.39
C ALA A 61 18.00 -3.41 1.64
N ASP A 62 16.86 -2.84 2.03
CA ASP A 62 16.03 -3.21 3.17
C ASP A 62 14.61 -2.73 2.84
N ALA A 63 13.84 -3.58 2.18
CA ALA A 63 12.56 -3.21 1.58
C ALA A 63 11.50 -4.28 1.83
N SER A 64 10.24 -3.85 1.92
CA SER A 64 9.06 -4.72 1.99
C SER A 64 8.10 -4.42 0.86
N GLY A 65 7.31 -5.42 0.49
CA GLY A 65 6.35 -5.31 -0.60
C GLY A 65 5.32 -6.43 -0.60
N PHE A 66 4.31 -6.30 -1.44
CA PHE A 66 3.19 -7.22 -1.54
C PHE A 66 2.63 -7.27 -2.97
N TYR A 67 1.79 -8.26 -3.25
CA TYR A 67 1.08 -8.34 -4.51
C TYR A 67 -0.22 -7.55 -4.45
N GLU A 68 -0.45 -6.73 -5.47
CA GLU A 68 -1.73 -6.09 -5.75
C GLU A 68 -2.18 -6.53 -7.15
N GLY A 69 -3.07 -7.52 -7.19
CA GLY A 69 -3.41 -8.23 -8.42
C GLY A 69 -2.17 -8.84 -9.09
N GLU A 70 -1.87 -8.42 -10.33
CA GLU A 70 -0.70 -8.87 -11.09
C GLU A 70 0.55 -7.99 -10.86
N ARG A 71 0.44 -6.93 -10.07
CA ARG A 71 1.54 -6.01 -9.75
C ARG A 71 2.21 -6.40 -8.44
N PHE A 72 3.45 -5.93 -8.29
CA PHE A 72 4.17 -6.01 -7.03
C PHE A 72 4.47 -4.61 -6.52
N VAL A 73 3.96 -4.27 -5.35
CA VAL A 73 4.08 -2.96 -4.74
C VAL A 73 5.20 -3.01 -3.70
N VAL A 74 6.17 -2.10 -3.81
CA VAL A 74 7.14 -1.84 -2.74
C VAL A 74 6.62 -0.71 -1.87
N GLN A 75 6.60 -0.94 -0.57
CA GLN A 75 6.00 -0.02 0.39
C GLN A 75 6.87 1.22 0.63
N ARG A 76 6.21 2.37 0.81
CA ARG A 76 6.80 3.58 1.37
C ARG A 76 7.59 3.29 2.65
N GLY A 77 8.72 3.96 2.81
CA GLY A 77 9.64 3.75 3.93
C GLY A 77 10.67 2.65 3.70
N SER A 78 10.49 1.81 2.67
CA SER A 78 11.51 0.88 2.19
C SER A 78 12.80 1.62 1.80
N LYS A 79 13.93 0.90 1.84
CA LYS A 79 15.26 1.42 1.50
C LYS A 79 15.86 0.63 0.35
N PHE A 80 16.19 1.33 -0.73
CA PHE A 80 16.95 0.76 -1.84
C PHE A 80 18.45 0.95 -1.60
N ALA A 81 19.25 0.02 -2.11
CA ALA A 81 20.70 0.14 -2.09
C ALA A 81 21.14 1.42 -2.83
N GLY A 82 21.98 2.25 -2.22
CA GLY A 82 22.43 3.52 -2.83
C GLY A 82 23.37 3.32 -4.02
N THR A 83 24.01 2.15 -4.11
CA THR A 83 24.93 1.78 -5.20
C THR A 83 24.40 0.63 -6.03
N THR A 84 24.98 0.46 -7.22
CA THR A 84 24.64 -0.62 -8.16
C THR A 84 25.85 -1.51 -8.39
N SER A 85 25.61 -2.78 -8.70
CA SER A 85 26.68 -3.69 -9.13
C SER A 85 27.18 -3.32 -10.53
N PRO A 86 28.45 -3.59 -10.88
CA PRO A 86 28.99 -3.30 -12.22
C PRO A 86 28.21 -3.94 -13.38
N LYS A 87 27.52 -5.05 -13.11
CA LYS A 87 26.70 -5.78 -14.09
C LYS A 87 25.21 -5.48 -13.97
N CYS A 88 24.81 -4.43 -13.24
CA CYS A 88 23.40 -4.09 -13.08
C CYS A 88 22.73 -3.88 -14.44
N PRO A 89 21.63 -4.59 -14.74
CA PRO A 89 20.90 -4.39 -15.99
C PRO A 89 20.47 -2.93 -16.19
N LYS A 90 20.72 -2.39 -17.40
CA LYS A 90 20.37 -1.00 -17.77
C LYS A 90 18.91 -0.65 -17.49
N ARG A 91 17.99 -1.61 -17.66
CA ARG A 91 16.57 -1.41 -17.36
C ARG A 91 16.30 -1.03 -15.89
N TYR A 92 17.07 -1.58 -14.95
CA TYR A 92 16.91 -1.27 -13.52
C TYR A 92 17.53 0.08 -13.18
N LEU A 93 18.62 0.46 -13.84
CA LEU A 93 19.21 1.80 -13.73
C LEU A 93 18.21 2.85 -14.19
N LYS A 94 17.61 2.66 -15.37
CA LYS A 94 16.59 3.56 -15.92
C LYS A 94 15.39 3.73 -14.98
N LEU A 95 14.88 2.63 -14.43
CA LEU A 95 13.79 2.68 -13.45
C LEU A 95 14.19 3.43 -12.17
N ARG A 96 15.42 3.24 -11.66
CA ARG A 96 15.91 4.02 -10.51
C ARG A 96 15.98 5.52 -10.82
N GLU A 97 16.49 5.87 -11.99
CA GLU A 97 16.56 7.26 -12.46
C GLU A 97 15.16 7.87 -12.58
N GLU A 98 14.21 7.16 -13.16
CA GLU A 98 12.81 7.60 -13.27
C GLU A 98 12.17 7.81 -11.89
N LEU A 99 12.43 6.93 -10.92
CA LEU A 99 11.94 7.07 -9.54
C LEU A 99 12.61 8.23 -8.78
N LEU A 100 13.89 8.49 -9.01
CA LEU A 100 14.59 9.66 -8.45
C LEU A 100 14.05 10.96 -9.05
N LEU A 101 13.89 11.02 -10.38
CA LEU A 101 13.38 12.20 -11.08
C LEU A 101 11.93 12.54 -10.71
N SER A 102 11.12 11.52 -10.42
CA SER A 102 9.73 11.69 -9.96
C SER A 102 9.61 11.94 -8.45
N GLY A 103 10.71 11.92 -7.69
CA GLY A 103 10.70 12.11 -6.23
C GLY A 103 10.22 10.91 -5.42
N LYS A 104 9.92 9.77 -6.07
CA LYS A 104 9.53 8.52 -5.39
C LYS A 104 10.70 7.84 -4.68
N LEU A 105 11.93 8.13 -5.10
CA LEU A 105 13.16 7.81 -4.37
C LEU A 105 13.88 9.09 -3.97
N MET A 106 14.38 9.12 -2.73
CA MET A 106 15.19 10.22 -2.21
C MET A 106 16.49 9.71 -1.60
N PRO A 107 17.65 10.38 -1.79
CA PRO A 107 18.89 10.01 -1.12
C PRO A 107 18.74 10.00 0.41
N LEU A 108 19.16 8.92 1.05
CA LEU A 108 19.19 8.75 2.50
C LEU A 108 20.53 8.10 2.89
N GLY A 109 21.54 8.93 3.19
CA GLY A 109 22.89 8.43 3.48
C GLY A 109 23.45 7.59 2.32
N HIS A 110 23.69 6.30 2.58
CA HIS A 110 24.20 5.34 1.58
C HIS A 110 23.09 4.52 0.89
N GLN A 111 21.84 4.93 1.04
CA GLN A 111 20.63 4.27 0.53
C GLN A 111 19.75 5.29 -0.20
N TYR A 112 18.67 4.80 -0.82
CA TYR A 112 17.55 5.62 -1.24
C TYR A 112 16.32 5.27 -0.41
N LEU A 113 15.60 6.25 0.12
CA LEU A 113 14.32 6.11 0.79
C LEU A 113 13.19 6.12 -0.23
N VAL A 114 12.29 5.15 -0.14
CA VAL A 114 11.05 5.08 -0.92
C VAL A 114 10.02 6.02 -0.27
N MET A 115 9.62 7.06 -1.00
CA MET A 115 8.79 8.17 -0.47
C MET A 115 7.29 7.90 -0.55
N GLU A 116 6.88 7.00 -1.44
CA GLU A 116 5.51 6.54 -1.64
C GLU A 116 5.53 5.12 -2.19
N ASP A 117 4.39 4.43 -2.16
CA ASP A 117 4.29 3.07 -2.69
C ASP A 117 4.64 3.05 -4.19
N VAL A 118 5.47 2.08 -4.59
CA VAL A 118 5.96 1.96 -5.96
C VAL A 118 5.54 0.64 -6.55
N GLU A 119 4.69 0.72 -7.57
CA GLU A 119 4.28 -0.42 -8.37
C GLU A 119 5.36 -0.87 -9.35
N PHE A 120 5.57 -2.18 -9.41
CA PHE A 120 6.40 -2.84 -10.40
C PHE A 120 5.60 -3.91 -11.13
N ALA A 121 5.94 -4.14 -12.41
CA ALA A 121 5.30 -5.18 -13.22
C ALA A 121 5.60 -6.60 -12.74
N SER A 122 6.57 -6.80 -11.84
CA SER A 122 6.83 -8.09 -11.17
C SER A 122 7.75 -7.90 -9.95
N PRO A 123 7.72 -8.83 -8.97
CA PRO A 123 8.66 -8.84 -7.84
C PRO A 123 10.13 -8.90 -8.29
N LEU A 124 10.42 -9.54 -9.42
CA LEU A 124 11.77 -9.66 -9.98
C LEU A 124 12.33 -8.30 -10.41
N ILE A 125 11.48 -7.46 -11.00
CA ILE A 125 11.85 -6.08 -11.36
C ILE A 125 12.04 -5.27 -10.09
N ALA A 126 11.09 -5.33 -9.16
CA ALA A 126 11.17 -4.65 -7.87
C ALA A 126 12.48 -5.00 -7.13
N MET A 127 12.85 -6.28 -7.06
CA MET A 127 14.09 -6.76 -6.46
C MET A 127 15.32 -6.18 -7.16
N GLY A 128 15.39 -6.27 -8.49
CA GLY A 128 16.55 -5.78 -9.25
C GLY A 128 16.77 -4.28 -9.07
N VAL A 129 15.67 -3.51 -9.02
CA VAL A 129 15.66 -2.08 -8.73
C VAL A 129 16.04 -1.84 -7.25
N ALA A 130 15.48 -2.56 -6.29
CA ALA A 130 15.77 -2.36 -4.87
C ALA A 130 17.23 -2.63 -4.53
N ILE A 131 17.79 -3.74 -5.02
CA ILE A 131 19.19 -4.12 -4.72
C ILE A 131 20.21 -3.45 -5.63
N GLY A 132 19.81 -2.95 -6.81
CA GLY A 132 20.74 -2.34 -7.77
C GLY A 132 21.62 -3.38 -8.46
N GLY A 133 21.06 -4.52 -8.84
CA GLY A 133 21.82 -5.62 -9.42
C GLY A 133 20.95 -6.69 -10.07
N TRP A 134 21.58 -7.80 -10.46
CA TRP A 134 20.84 -8.93 -11.00
C TRP A 134 19.94 -9.56 -9.94
N ALA A 135 18.66 -9.66 -10.28
CA ALA A 135 17.62 -10.32 -9.51
C ALA A 135 17.65 -11.85 -9.68
N LYS A 136 18.84 -12.47 -9.64
CA LYS A 136 19.01 -13.93 -9.70
C LYS A 136 20.04 -14.35 -8.65
N GLY A 137 19.72 -15.34 -7.81
CA GLY A 137 20.63 -15.92 -6.82
C GLY A 137 20.19 -15.70 -5.36
N ALA A 138 21.15 -15.41 -4.46
CA ALA A 138 20.94 -15.33 -3.00
C ALA A 138 20.07 -14.17 -2.48
N HIS A 139 19.46 -13.41 -3.39
CA HIS A 139 18.51 -12.36 -3.09
C HIS A 139 17.17 -12.82 -3.64
N ASP A 140 16.21 -13.00 -2.73
CA ASP A 140 14.83 -13.31 -3.07
C ASP A 140 13.92 -12.63 -2.03
N TRP A 141 12.70 -12.35 -2.46
CA TRP A 141 11.64 -11.88 -1.57
C TRP A 141 11.25 -13.01 -0.63
N LYS A 142 11.38 -12.78 0.68
CA LYS A 142 11.02 -13.75 1.72
C LYS A 142 9.69 -13.35 2.33
N LYS A 143 8.81 -14.31 2.58
CA LYS A 143 7.59 -14.07 3.35
C LYS A 143 7.96 -13.61 4.77
N ILE A 144 7.24 -12.60 5.28
CA ILE A 144 7.35 -12.15 6.67
C ILE A 144 6.65 -13.15 7.59
#